data_AF-E4MQA8-F1
#
_entry.id   AF-E4MQA8-F1
#
_cell.length_a   1.000
_cell.length_b   1.000
_cell.length_c   1.000
_cell.angle_alpha   90.00
_cell.angle_beta   90.00
_cell.angle_gamma   90.00
#
_symmetry.space_group_name_H-M   'P 1'
#
loop_
_entity.id
_entity.type
_entity.pdbx_description
1 polymer ?
#
loop_
_entity_poly.entity_id
_entity_poly.type
_entity_poly.pdbx_seq_one_letter_code
_entity_poly.pdbx_strand_id
1 'polypeptide(L)'
;MPYSIFTELFDTFNSYNFTVYEDAPNEHTVAVDPEMLGHIFENLLEDNKDKGAFYTPKEIVHYMCKESLKTFLLSKIVPDNNQSEKAKDVITKIIEHQPLNEDEKNI
;
A
#
# COMPACT_ATOMS: atom_id res chain seq x y z
N MET A 1 10.67 18.10 16.89
CA MET A 1 11.62 17.58 15.87
C MET A 1 11.01 16.45 15.02
N PRO A 2 9.93 16.67 14.24
CA PRO A 2 9.50 15.73 13.19
C PRO A 2 9.88 16.17 11.76
N TYR A 3 10.32 17.43 11.60
CA TYR A 3 10.46 18.07 10.29
C TYR A 3 11.42 17.34 9.34
N SER A 4 12.57 16.88 9.84
CA SER A 4 13.57 16.18 9.04
C SER A 4 13.06 14.85 8.46
N ILE A 5 12.21 14.13 9.21
CA ILE A 5 11.60 12.88 8.75
C ILE A 5 10.63 13.15 7.60
N PHE A 6 9.81 14.19 7.73
CA PHE A 6 8.91 14.59 6.65
C PHE A 6 9.66 15.09 5.42
N THR A 7 10.76 15.83 5.59
CA THR A 7 11.61 16.24 4.47
C THR A 7 12.17 15.02 3.71
N GLU A 8 12.74 14.05 4.41
CA GLU A 8 13.32 12.86 3.78
C GLU A 8 12.24 11.98 3.11
N LEU A 9 11.06 11.87 3.71
CA LEU A 9 9.91 11.19 3.12
C LEU A 9 9.44 11.88 1.83
N PHE A 10 9.27 13.21 1.85
CA PHE A 10 8.83 13.96 0.68
C PHE A 10 9.89 13.98 -0.42
N ASP A 11 11.18 14.09 -0.08
CA ASP A 11 12.27 13.99 -1.05
C ASP A 11 12.28 12.62 -1.73
N THR A 12 12.04 11.56 -0.95
CA THR A 12 11.87 10.20 -1.50
C THR A 12 10.67 10.14 -2.44
N PHE A 13 9.51 10.65 -2.03
CA PHE A 13 8.32 10.62 -2.88
C PHE A 13 8.44 11.48 -4.14
N ASN A 14 9.07 12.64 -4.05
CA ASN A 14 9.33 13.52 -5.20
C ASN A 14 10.29 12.90 -6.23
N SER A 15 11.02 11.84 -5.88
CA SER A 15 11.83 11.07 -6.84
C SER A 15 11.03 10.12 -7.73
N TYR A 16 9.74 9.91 -7.43
CA TYR A 16 8.82 9.08 -8.19
C TYR A 16 7.66 9.91 -8.77
N ASN A 17 7.24 9.59 -9.99
CA ASN A 17 6.04 10.18 -10.59
C ASN A 17 4.81 9.42 -10.11
N PHE A 18 4.21 9.86 -9.00
CA PHE A 18 2.90 9.36 -8.57
C PHE A 18 1.81 10.02 -9.41
N THR A 19 1.17 9.25 -10.29
CA THR A 19 -0.11 9.66 -10.87
C THR A 19 -1.23 9.19 -9.95
N VAL A 20 -2.17 10.10 -9.64
CA VAL A 20 -3.39 9.79 -8.86
C VAL A 20 -4.41 9.03 -9.72
N TYR A 21 -4.19 9.02 -11.04
CA TYR A 21 -5.05 8.45 -12.06
C TYR A 21 -4.23 7.50 -12.92
N GLU A 22 -4.31 6.20 -12.65
CA GLU A 22 -3.87 5.18 -13.62
C GLU A 22 -4.81 5.12 -14.85
N ASP A 23 -5.88 5.93 -14.84
CA ASP A 23 -7.02 5.93 -15.76
C ASP A 23 -7.15 7.21 -16.60
N ALA A 24 -6.09 8.01 -16.73
CA ALA A 24 -6.13 9.16 -17.62
C ALA A 24 -6.32 8.70 -19.09
N PRO A 25 -7.31 9.22 -19.85
CA PRO A 25 -7.60 8.82 -21.23
C PRO A 25 -6.40 8.91 -22.18
N ASN A 26 -5.43 9.76 -21.83
CA ASN A 26 -4.23 10.08 -22.58
C ASN A 26 -3.05 9.14 -22.25
N GLU A 27 -3.09 8.41 -21.12
CA GLU A 27 -2.12 7.38 -20.73
C GLU A 27 -2.63 5.95 -20.96
N HIS A 28 -3.93 5.79 -21.18
CA HIS A 28 -4.61 4.49 -21.34
C HIS A 28 -4.18 3.63 -22.53
N THR A 29 -3.39 4.13 -23.48
CA THR A 29 -3.05 3.34 -24.68
C THR A 29 -1.95 2.30 -24.46
N VAL A 30 -1.29 2.26 -23.29
CA VAL A 30 -0.08 1.41 -23.11
C VAL A 30 -0.14 0.47 -21.88
N ALA A 31 -0.95 0.75 -20.85
CA ALA A 31 -1.04 -0.13 -19.68
C ALA A 31 -2.13 -1.19 -19.87
N VAL A 32 -1.71 -2.45 -20.00
CA VAL A 32 -2.62 -3.59 -20.05
C VAL A 32 -3.11 -3.90 -18.64
N ASP A 33 -4.42 -4.14 -18.49
CA ASP A 33 -5.03 -4.49 -17.21
C ASP A 33 -4.34 -5.72 -16.57
N PRO A 34 -3.92 -5.65 -15.29
CA PRO A 34 -3.21 -6.75 -14.61
C PRO A 34 -4.00 -8.05 -14.51
N GLU A 35 -5.33 -7.99 -14.38
CA GLU A 35 -6.20 -9.18 -14.37
C GLU A 35 -6.23 -9.81 -15.76
N MET A 36 -6.29 -8.99 -16.82
CA MET A 36 -6.18 -9.47 -18.19
C MET A 36 -4.83 -10.16 -18.45
N LEU A 37 -3.72 -9.57 -17.98
CA LEU A 37 -2.38 -10.18 -18.06
C LEU A 37 -2.28 -11.47 -17.24
N GLY A 38 -2.88 -11.49 -16.04
CA GLY A 38 -2.94 -12.63 -15.16
C GLY A 38 -3.62 -13.82 -15.84
N HIS A 39 -4.81 -13.61 -16.40
CA HIS A 39 -5.54 -14.66 -17.12
C HIS A 39 -4.85 -15.11 -18.42
N ILE A 40 -4.21 -14.19 -19.14
CA ILE A 40 -3.39 -14.56 -20.30
C ILE A 40 -2.24 -15.47 -19.84
N PHE A 41 -1.53 -15.11 -18.77
CA PHE A 41 -0.43 -15.89 -18.22
C PHE A 41 -0.87 -17.27 -17.69
N GLU A 42 -2.01 -17.34 -17.00
CA GLU A 42 -2.61 -18.58 -16.51
C GLU A 42 -2.97 -19.56 -17.64
N ASN A 43 -3.40 -19.03 -18.80
CA ASN A 43 -3.91 -19.84 -19.91
C ASN A 43 -2.90 -20.02 -21.06
N LEU A 44 -1.75 -19.34 -21.02
CA LEU A 44 -0.68 -19.48 -22.02
C LEU A 44 -0.02 -20.86 -21.99
N LEU A 45 -0.03 -21.55 -20.84
CA LEU A 45 0.45 -22.93 -20.68
C LEU A 45 -0.45 -23.63 -19.67
N GLU A 46 -1.10 -24.73 -20.04
CA GLU A 46 -1.97 -25.47 -19.11
C GLU A 46 -1.20 -25.98 -17.88
N ASP A 47 0.09 -26.30 -18.05
CA ASP A 47 1.05 -26.68 -17.00
C ASP A 47 1.33 -25.56 -15.98
N ASN A 48 0.95 -24.30 -16.24
CA ASN A 48 1.19 -23.19 -15.31
C ASN A 48 0.34 -23.33 -14.04
N LYS A 49 -0.88 -23.85 -14.18
CA LYS A 49 -1.79 -24.06 -13.04
C LYS A 49 -1.21 -25.10 -12.07
N ASP A 50 -0.61 -26.17 -12.60
CA ASP A 50 0.06 -27.20 -11.81
C ASP A 50 1.33 -26.68 -11.10
N LYS A 51 1.90 -25.57 -11.58
CA LYS A 51 3.03 -24.87 -10.96
C LYS A 51 2.61 -23.74 -10.01
N GLY A 52 1.31 -23.56 -9.77
CA GLY A 52 0.79 -22.51 -8.88
C GLY A 52 0.78 -21.12 -9.51
N ALA A 53 0.89 -20.99 -10.83
CA ALA A 53 0.76 -19.72 -11.53
C ALA A 53 -0.72 -19.36 -11.65
N PHE A 54 -1.25 -18.73 -10.61
CA PHE A 54 -2.58 -18.15 -10.56
C PHE A 54 -2.47 -16.65 -10.32
N TYR A 55 -3.30 -15.91 -11.04
CA TYR A 55 -3.51 -14.51 -10.79
C TYR A 55 -4.16 -14.31 -9.42
N THR A 56 -3.70 -13.29 -8.70
CA THR A 56 -4.28 -12.90 -7.42
C THR A 56 -5.17 -11.68 -7.64
N PRO A 57 -6.49 -11.77 -7.37
CA PRO A 57 -7.42 -10.64 -7.51
C PRO A 57 -6.97 -9.38 -6.78
N LYS A 58 -7.35 -8.21 -7.33
CA LYS A 58 -6.91 -6.89 -6.87
C LYS A 58 -7.25 -6.64 -5.40
N GLU A 59 -8.40 -7.11 -4.93
CA GLU A 59 -8.84 -6.99 -3.54
C GLU A 59 -7.93 -7.76 -2.58
N ILE A 60 -7.42 -8.93 -2.99
CA ILE A 60 -6.50 -9.74 -2.20
C ILE A 60 -5.14 -9.03 -2.16
N VAL A 61 -4.64 -8.55 -3.30
CA VAL A 61 -3.38 -7.78 -3.35
C VAL A 61 -3.47 -6.54 -2.44
N HIS A 62 -4.57 -5.79 -2.51
CA HIS A 62 -4.78 -4.60 -1.68
C HIS A 62 -4.79 -4.94 -0.19
N TYR A 63 -5.50 -6.00 0.20
CA TYR A 63 -5.51 -6.49 1.57
C TYR A 63 -4.11 -6.87 2.05
N MET A 64 -3.38 -7.66 1.25
CA MET A 64 -2.02 -8.10 1.59
C MET A 64 -1.06 -6.92 1.76
N CYS A 65 -1.16 -5.91 0.90
CA CYS A 65 -0.37 -4.68 1.01
C CYS A 65 -0.68 -3.92 2.31
N LYS A 66 -1.97 -3.74 2.63
CA LYS A 66 -2.40 -3.08 3.87
C LYS A 66 -1.89 -3.79 5.12
N GLU A 67 -2.09 -5.10 5.20
CA GLU A 67 -1.67 -5.89 6.37
C GLU A 67 -0.14 -5.96 6.50
N SER A 68 0.57 -6.04 5.37
CA SER A 68 2.04 -6.03 5.35
C SER A 68 2.59 -4.70 5.86
N LEU A 69 2.04 -3.58 5.35
CA LEU A 69 2.42 -2.23 5.81
C LEU A 69 2.08 -2.02 7.28
N LYS A 70 0.89 -2.44 7.72
CA LYS A 70 0.44 -2.36 9.12
C LYS A 70 1.41 -3.12 10.03
N THR A 71 1.66 -4.37 9.71
CA THR A 71 2.57 -5.22 10.48
C THR A 71 3.98 -4.64 10.54
N PHE A 72 4.50 -4.19 9.39
CA PHE A 72 5.83 -3.59 9.32
C PHE A 72 5.93 -2.33 10.18
N LEU A 73 5.01 -1.38 10.03
CA LEU A 73 5.03 -0.12 10.77
C LEU A 73 4.83 -0.33 12.28
N LEU A 74 3.91 -1.20 12.68
CA LEU A 74 3.70 -1.55 14.10
C LEU A 74 4.95 -2.19 14.70
N SER A 75 5.72 -2.98 13.93
CA SER A 75 6.98 -3.58 14.39
C SER A 75 8.10 -2.57 14.65
N LYS A 76 7.98 -1.34 14.13
CA LYS A 76 8.97 -0.26 14.33
C LYS A 76 8.68 0.61 15.56
N ILE A 77 7.53 0.42 16.21
CA ILE A 77 7.18 1.18 17.42
C ILE A 77 7.92 0.59 18.62
N VAL A 78 8.71 1.43 19.30
CA VAL A 78 9.38 1.08 20.56
C VAL A 78 8.34 1.02 21.69
N PRO A 79 8.40 0.02 22.59
CA PRO A 79 7.50 -0.05 23.74
C PRO A 79 7.70 1.14 24.69
N ASP A 80 6.79 2.10 24.64
CA ASP A 80 6.59 3.13 25.66
C ASP A 80 5.08 3.25 25.92
N ASN A 81 4.62 2.67 27.03
CA ASN A 81 3.25 2.17 27.24
C ASN A 81 2.14 3.07 26.67
N ASN A 82 2.06 4.34 27.10
CA ASN A 82 0.94 5.20 26.72
C ASN A 82 1.08 5.87 25.34
N GLN A 83 2.30 6.18 24.89
CA GLN A 83 2.52 6.84 23.60
C GLN A 83 2.51 5.82 22.46
N SER A 84 3.00 4.60 22.72
CA SER A 84 3.04 3.52 21.75
C SER A 84 1.64 3.05 21.36
N GLU A 85 0.68 2.93 22.29
CA GLU A 85 -0.68 2.54 21.93
C GLU A 85 -1.44 3.58 21.10
N LYS A 86 -1.24 4.88 21.39
CA LYS A 86 -1.80 5.95 20.55
C LYS A 86 -1.24 5.91 19.13
N ALA A 87 0.08 5.72 18.99
CA ALA A 87 0.72 5.61 17.68
C ALA A 87 0.22 4.40 16.89
N LYS A 88 -0.01 3.25 17.54
CA LYS A 88 -0.58 2.05 16.91
C LYS A 88 -2.00 2.28 16.40
N ASP A 89 -2.83 2.98 17.18
CA ASP A 89 -4.20 3.34 16.79
C ASP A 89 -4.22 4.28 15.57
N VAL A 90 -3.37 5.31 15.58
CA VAL A 90 -3.21 6.25 14.44
C VAL A 90 -2.78 5.51 13.17
N ILE A 91 -1.75 4.66 13.25
CA ILE A 91 -1.26 3.90 12.09
C ILE A 91 -2.36 3.00 11.54
N THR A 92 -3.12 2.36 12.42
CA THR A 92 -4.26 1.51 12.03
C THR A 92 -5.31 2.32 11.28
N LYS A 93 -5.70 3.48 11.80
CA LYS A 93 -6.67 4.37 11.16
C LYS A 93 -6.20 4.87 9.79
N ILE A 94 -4.92 5.26 9.66
CA ILE A 94 -4.35 5.71 8.39
C ILE A 94 -4.44 4.59 7.34
N ILE A 95 -4.02 3.38 7.69
CA ILE A 95 -4.03 2.24 6.76
C ILE A 95 -5.46 1.83 6.38
N GLU A 96 -6.38 1.89 7.34
CA GLU A 96 -7.79 1.61 7.14
C GLU A 96 -8.57 2.77 6.50
N HIS A 97 -7.91 3.89 6.19
CA HIS A 97 -8.49 5.10 5.62
C HIS A 97 -9.63 5.67 6.49
N GLN A 98 -9.49 5.54 7.81
CA GLN A 98 -10.41 6.08 8.80
C GLN A 98 -10.01 7.51 9.18
N PRO A 99 -10.98 8.39 9.51
CA PRO A 99 -10.67 9.75 9.94
C PRO A 99 -9.95 9.75 11.30
N LEU A 100 -8.91 10.58 11.41
CA LEU A 100 -8.24 10.89 12.67
C LEU A 100 -9.06 11.93 13.45
N ASN A 101 -9.14 11.77 14.77
CA ASN A 101 -9.72 12.79 15.64
C ASN A 101 -8.70 13.92 15.93
N GLU A 102 -9.15 15.02 16.55
CA GLU A 102 -8.32 16.22 16.75
C GLU A 102 -7.09 15.95 17.63
N ASP A 103 -7.19 15.05 18.59
CA ASP A 103 -6.06 14.67 19.44
C ASP A 103 -5.01 13.86 18.66
N GLU A 104 -5.45 13.02 17.72
CA GLU A 104 -4.58 12.19 16.87
C GLU A 104 -3.86 12.96 15.77
N LYS A 105 -4.44 14.06 15.29
CA LYS A 105 -3.80 14.93 14.29
C LYS A 105 -2.55 15.65 14.82
N ASN A 106 -2.41 15.75 16.14
CA ASN A 106 -1.34 16.48 16.81
C ASN A 106 -0.27 15.58 17.45
N ILE A 107 -0.33 14.26 17.20
CA ILE A 107 0.67 13.26 17.62
C ILE A 107 1.93 13.37 16.76
#